data_AF-A0A839JEQ7-F1
#
_entry.id   AF-A0A839JEQ7-F1
#
_cell.length_a   1.000
_cell.length_b   1.000
_cell.length_c   1.000
_cell.angle_alpha   90.00
_cell.angle_beta   90.00
_cell.angle_gamma   90.00
#
_symmetry.space_group_name_H-M   'P 1'
#
loop_
_entity.id
_entity.type
_entity.pdbx_description
1 polymer ?
#
loop_
_entity_poly.entity_id
_entity_poly.type
_entity_poly.pdbx_seq_one_letter_code
_entity_poly.pdbx_strand_id
1 'polypeptide(L)'
;MTELDHHIWDLGFPHWMDVTGRRSIAGLVNAKGRQGVYVLGFANGERYVGRASNVVNRFVQHQLSRPDIVSFTFRPVAAKTIADEERRCIHTLESKGVPLRNLAEMSVVRGERQFDKLVSPEEQEHWLTVWEEPSPYPDPRVVDDDLRRRYTRRFRTFMQQPLANDALWLLGTYVAFAIPFPNRTELTFWSMSCLPQPGVYSRVNINMQEVLTVFDHGEGLIASFHLAKSPIEREWGPDWRESLSNIAPITDHYWKPGGGDQFQLQAPLEFALLLMTDRLFHEAMMTLNLRLMRKGPTYYSTSHCIDLVTEAHAVRERRWDDLKELWELFDALDDPHEDASSVGKEST
;
A
#
# COMPACT_ATOMS: atom_id res chain seq x y z
N MET A 1 -28.31 -11.90 18.70
CA MET A 1 -26.96 -12.50 18.59
C MET A 1 -26.99 -13.45 17.42
N THR A 2 -26.12 -13.26 16.45
CA THR A 2 -25.99 -14.12 15.27
C THR A 2 -24.96 -15.20 15.56
N GLU A 3 -25.04 -16.37 14.91
CA GLU A 3 -24.00 -17.40 15.03
C GLU A 3 -22.60 -16.82 14.80
N LEU A 4 -22.46 -15.89 13.85
CA LEU A 4 -21.20 -15.21 13.50
C LEU A 4 -20.56 -14.38 14.63
N ASP A 5 -21.25 -14.10 15.74
CA ASP A 5 -20.71 -13.31 16.85
C ASP A 5 -19.64 -14.08 17.66
N HIS A 6 -19.57 -15.42 17.55
CA HIS A 6 -18.55 -16.21 18.25
C HIS A 6 -17.12 -15.87 17.80
N HIS A 7 -16.93 -15.53 16.53
CA HIS A 7 -15.64 -15.10 16.00
C HIS A 7 -15.11 -13.82 16.64
N ILE A 8 -16.00 -12.98 17.18
CA ILE A 8 -15.62 -11.76 17.90
C ILE A 8 -15.09 -12.14 19.30
N TRP A 9 -15.65 -13.16 19.94
CA TRP A 9 -15.14 -13.67 21.21
C TRP A 9 -13.80 -14.40 21.05
N ASP A 10 -13.61 -15.14 19.95
CA ASP A 10 -12.33 -15.78 19.63
C ASP A 10 -11.18 -14.77 19.49
N LEU A 11 -11.51 -13.51 19.13
CA LEU A 11 -10.58 -12.39 19.07
C LEU A 11 -10.28 -11.76 20.45
N GLY A 12 -10.87 -12.30 21.52
CA GLY A 12 -10.69 -11.87 22.90
C GLY A 12 -11.59 -10.70 23.32
N PHE A 13 -12.63 -10.38 22.55
CA PHE A 13 -13.58 -9.34 22.98
C PHE A 13 -14.51 -9.88 24.08
N PRO A 14 -14.84 -9.05 25.08
CA PRO A 14 -15.89 -9.37 26.04
C PRO A 14 -17.25 -9.57 25.37
N HIS A 15 -18.21 -10.07 26.16
CA HIS A 15 -19.60 -10.16 25.73
C HIS A 15 -20.15 -8.80 25.29
N TRP A 16 -21.09 -8.86 24.35
CA TRP A 16 -21.80 -7.70 23.85
C TRP A 16 -22.57 -6.98 24.96
N MET A 17 -22.51 -5.65 24.92
CA MET A 17 -23.34 -4.78 25.73
C MET A 17 -24.45 -4.19 24.86
N ASP A 18 -25.68 -4.23 25.35
CA ASP A 18 -26.80 -3.50 24.72
C ASP A 18 -26.65 -2.00 24.97
N VAL A 19 -26.61 -1.26 23.87
CA VAL A 19 -26.44 0.19 23.85
C VAL A 19 -27.57 0.89 23.07
N THR A 20 -28.65 0.16 22.78
CA THR A 20 -29.82 0.69 22.07
C THR A 20 -30.35 1.95 22.78
N GLY A 21 -30.45 3.05 22.05
CA GLY A 21 -30.92 4.34 22.56
C GLY A 21 -29.99 5.05 23.56
N ARG A 22 -28.79 4.51 23.84
CA ARG A 22 -27.83 5.15 24.74
C ARG A 22 -27.09 6.29 24.04
N ARG A 23 -27.07 7.46 24.69
CA ARG A 23 -26.25 8.61 24.25
C ARG A 23 -24.77 8.48 24.59
N SER A 24 -24.40 7.59 25.52
CA SER A 24 -23.02 7.39 25.97
C SER A 24 -22.84 6.01 26.60
N ILE A 25 -21.62 5.51 26.56
CA ILE A 25 -21.16 4.26 27.18
C ILE A 25 -20.24 4.49 28.39
N ALA A 26 -20.15 5.72 28.90
CA ALA A 26 -19.23 6.06 29.99
C ALA A 26 -19.43 5.20 31.26
N GLY A 27 -20.67 4.80 31.56
CA GLY A 27 -20.99 3.91 32.68
C GLY A 27 -20.77 2.42 32.40
N LEU A 28 -20.42 2.05 31.17
CA LEU A 28 -20.16 0.67 30.75
C LEU A 28 -18.66 0.38 30.59
N VAL A 29 -17.84 1.42 30.47
CA VAL A 29 -16.39 1.28 30.24
C VAL A 29 -15.61 1.97 31.36
N ASN A 30 -14.65 1.25 31.94
CA ASN A 30 -13.78 1.76 33.00
C ASN A 30 -13.08 3.07 32.58
N ALA A 31 -12.96 4.02 33.50
CA ALA A 31 -12.23 5.26 33.29
C ALA A 31 -10.73 5.04 33.01
N LYS A 32 -10.13 4.01 33.62
CA LYS A 32 -8.77 3.57 33.35
C LYS A 32 -8.82 2.47 32.29
N GLY A 33 -8.37 2.76 31.06
CA GLY A 33 -8.35 1.78 29.95
C GLY A 33 -9.34 2.03 28.82
N ARG A 34 -9.64 3.29 28.49
CA ARG A 34 -10.54 3.67 27.38
C ARG A 34 -9.89 3.61 25.99
N GLN A 35 -8.62 3.25 25.91
CA GLN A 35 -7.90 3.10 24.66
C GLN A 35 -7.92 1.64 24.21
N GLY A 36 -8.29 1.39 22.96
CA GLY A 36 -8.30 0.04 22.40
C GLY A 36 -9.17 -0.10 21.17
N VAL A 37 -9.53 -1.34 20.87
CA VAL A 37 -10.36 -1.70 19.72
C VAL A 37 -11.79 -1.96 20.20
N TYR A 38 -12.78 -1.50 19.45
CA TYR A 38 -14.19 -1.75 19.68
C TYR A 38 -14.86 -2.36 18.46
N VAL A 39 -15.96 -3.06 18.70
CA VAL A 39 -16.89 -3.49 17.66
C VAL A 39 -18.27 -2.92 17.97
N LEU A 40 -18.89 -2.31 16.97
CA LEU A 40 -20.29 -1.90 16.99
C LEU A 40 -21.11 -2.96 16.26
N GLY A 41 -22.28 -3.30 16.79
CA GLY A 41 -23.30 -4.05 16.08
C GLY A 41 -24.51 -3.18 15.78
N PHE A 42 -25.03 -3.34 14.58
CA PHE A 42 -26.14 -2.54 14.07
C PHE A 42 -27.40 -3.38 13.92
N ALA A 43 -28.55 -2.70 13.88
CA ALA A 43 -29.86 -3.34 13.79
C ALA A 43 -30.03 -4.26 12.56
N ASN A 44 -29.33 -3.98 11.46
CA ASN A 44 -29.36 -4.78 10.23
C ASN A 44 -28.40 -6.00 10.24
N GLY A 45 -27.76 -6.28 11.37
CA GLY A 45 -26.86 -7.44 11.50
C GLY A 45 -25.41 -7.18 11.10
N GLU A 46 -25.08 -6.00 10.57
CA GLU A 46 -23.70 -5.65 10.24
C GLU A 46 -22.87 -5.33 11.50
N ARG A 47 -21.55 -5.33 11.33
CA ARG A 47 -20.58 -4.98 12.38
C ARG A 47 -19.65 -3.87 11.91
N TYR A 48 -19.15 -3.04 12.82
CA TYR A 48 -18.09 -2.07 12.53
C TYR A 48 -16.98 -2.25 13.54
N VAL A 49 -15.75 -2.43 13.09
CA VAL A 49 -14.56 -2.51 13.94
C VAL A 49 -13.86 -1.18 13.92
N GLY A 50 -13.43 -0.67 15.07
CA GLY A 50 -12.67 0.56 15.09
C GLY A 50 -11.69 0.64 16.24
N ARG A 51 -10.71 1.54 16.12
CA ARG A 51 -9.85 1.93 17.24
C ARG A 51 -10.21 3.27 17.85
N ALA A 52 -9.87 3.44 19.12
CA ALA A 52 -10.02 4.70 19.83
C ALA A 52 -8.92 4.90 20.87
N SER A 53 -8.43 6.13 21.00
CA SER A 53 -7.66 6.57 22.19
C SER A 53 -8.59 6.76 23.41
N ASN A 54 -9.85 7.13 23.16
CA ASN A 54 -10.92 7.16 24.13
C ASN A 54 -12.22 6.66 23.48
N VAL A 55 -12.60 5.42 23.79
CA VAL A 55 -13.74 4.74 23.20
C VAL A 55 -15.08 5.39 23.53
N VAL A 56 -15.21 6.06 24.68
CA VAL A 56 -16.45 6.77 25.05
C VAL A 56 -16.69 7.92 24.07
N ASN A 57 -15.67 8.75 23.82
CA ASN A 57 -15.78 9.86 22.88
C ASN A 57 -16.05 9.35 21.46
N ARG A 58 -15.39 8.24 21.07
CA ARG A 58 -15.56 7.64 19.75
C ARG A 58 -16.96 7.08 19.55
N PHE A 59 -17.54 6.46 20.58
CA PHE A 59 -18.92 5.98 20.54
C PHE A 59 -19.91 7.14 20.36
N VAL A 60 -19.75 8.22 21.12
CA VAL A 60 -20.59 9.42 20.97
C VAL A 60 -20.51 9.97 19.54
N GLN A 61 -19.31 10.05 18.96
CA GLN A 61 -19.13 10.47 17.56
C GLN A 61 -19.89 9.57 16.58
N HIS A 62 -19.80 8.25 16.75
CA HIS A 62 -20.53 7.32 15.88
C HIS A 62 -22.04 7.47 16.01
N GLN A 63 -22.57 7.57 17.22
CA GLN A 63 -24.00 7.77 17.49
C GLN A 63 -24.59 9.00 16.77
N LEU A 64 -23.81 10.07 16.58
CA LEU A 64 -24.28 11.26 15.84
C LEU A 64 -24.57 10.97 14.37
N SER A 65 -23.84 10.03 13.77
CA SER A 65 -23.95 9.68 12.34
C SER A 65 -24.64 8.33 12.08
N ARG A 66 -24.76 7.49 13.12
CA ARG A 66 -25.19 6.09 13.03
C ARG A 66 -26.14 5.79 14.19
N PRO A 67 -27.40 6.23 14.11
CA PRO A 67 -28.37 6.07 15.19
C PRO A 67 -28.85 4.61 15.37
N ASP A 68 -28.49 3.72 14.44
CA ASP A 68 -28.92 2.32 14.39
C ASP A 68 -27.96 1.34 15.06
N ILE A 69 -27.01 1.84 15.86
CA ILE A 69 -26.14 1.02 16.72
C ILE A 69 -26.99 0.44 17.85
N VAL A 70 -26.99 -0.88 17.96
CA VAL A 70 -27.74 -1.64 18.99
C VAL A 70 -26.83 -2.34 19.99
N SER A 71 -25.61 -2.72 19.58
CA SER A 71 -24.67 -3.41 20.46
C SER A 71 -23.26 -2.86 20.36
N PHE A 72 -22.49 -3.05 21.44
CA PHE A 72 -21.12 -2.59 21.57
C PHE A 72 -20.28 -3.61 22.34
N THR A 73 -19.07 -3.88 21.89
CA THR A 73 -18.04 -4.57 22.69
C THR A 73 -16.69 -3.87 22.51
N PHE A 74 -15.83 -3.97 23.51
CA PHE A 74 -14.56 -3.24 23.55
C PHE A 74 -13.50 -4.01 24.31
N ARG A 75 -12.29 -3.98 23.76
CA ARG A 75 -11.10 -4.56 24.36
C ARG A 75 -10.01 -3.49 24.46
N PRO A 76 -9.47 -3.22 25.66
CA PRO A 76 -8.33 -2.34 25.82
C PRO A 76 -7.10 -2.86 25.07
N VAL A 77 -6.39 -1.97 24.37
CA VAL A 77 -5.15 -2.30 23.64
C VAL A 77 -4.15 -1.16 23.82
N ALA A 78 -2.87 -1.50 23.93
CA ALA A 78 -1.78 -0.52 24.04
C ALA A 78 -1.70 0.37 22.79
N ALA A 79 -1.32 1.65 22.96
CA ALA A 79 -1.30 2.63 21.87
C ALA A 79 -0.40 2.19 20.70
N LYS A 80 0.71 1.53 21.03
CA LYS A 80 1.70 1.07 20.07
C LYS A 80 1.16 -0.02 19.13
N THR A 81 0.22 -0.85 19.59
CA THR A 81 -0.29 -2.02 18.85
C THR A 81 -1.75 -1.88 18.44
N ILE A 82 -2.43 -0.79 18.81
CA ILE A 82 -3.86 -0.60 18.57
C ILE A 82 -4.25 -0.62 17.09
N ALA A 83 -3.38 -0.08 16.22
CA ALA A 83 -3.61 -0.09 14.78
C ALA A 83 -3.50 -1.49 14.20
N ASP A 84 -2.54 -2.28 14.70
CA ASP A 84 -2.33 -3.66 14.27
C ASP A 84 -3.47 -4.57 14.74
N GLU A 85 -3.93 -4.40 15.99
CA GLU A 85 -5.08 -5.15 16.52
C GLU A 85 -6.39 -4.79 15.81
N GLU A 86 -6.62 -3.52 15.45
CA GLU A 86 -7.79 -3.13 14.65
C GLU A 86 -7.78 -3.83 13.28
N ARG A 87 -6.64 -3.78 12.57
CA ARG A 87 -6.48 -4.44 11.27
C ARG A 87 -6.65 -5.96 11.38
N ARG A 88 -6.07 -6.59 12.40
CA ARG A 88 -6.24 -8.03 12.67
C ARG A 88 -7.71 -8.38 12.85
N CYS A 89 -8.45 -7.60 13.63
CA CYS A 89 -9.87 -7.84 13.88
C CYS A 89 -10.71 -7.72 12.61
N ILE A 90 -10.51 -6.69 11.80
CA ILE A 90 -11.22 -6.52 10.52
C ILE A 90 -11.00 -7.73 9.62
N HIS A 91 -9.74 -8.13 9.42
CA HIS A 91 -9.41 -9.22 8.52
C HIS A 91 -9.93 -10.58 8.99
N THR A 92 -9.78 -10.87 10.30
CA THR A 92 -10.30 -12.13 10.84
C THR A 92 -11.81 -12.20 10.66
N LEU A 93 -12.56 -11.13 10.97
CA LEU A 93 -14.02 -11.15 10.83
C LEU A 93 -14.47 -11.19 9.37
N GLU A 94 -13.78 -10.49 8.47
CA GLU A 94 -14.01 -10.56 7.03
C GLU A 94 -13.80 -11.98 6.49
N SER A 95 -12.69 -12.64 6.83
CA SER A 95 -12.39 -14.00 6.38
C SER A 95 -13.40 -15.05 6.87
N LYS A 96 -14.14 -14.72 7.93
CA LYS A 96 -15.21 -15.53 8.51
C LYS A 96 -16.61 -15.17 7.98
N GLY A 97 -16.68 -14.28 6.98
CA GLY A 97 -17.94 -13.87 6.36
C GLY A 97 -18.80 -12.94 7.22
N VAL A 98 -18.23 -12.31 8.25
CA VAL A 98 -18.96 -11.33 9.06
C VAL A 98 -19.19 -10.07 8.20
N PRO A 99 -20.44 -9.61 8.03
CA PRO A 99 -20.72 -8.42 7.23
C PRO A 99 -20.23 -7.16 7.96
N LEU A 100 -19.12 -6.58 7.48
CA LEU A 100 -18.50 -5.40 8.08
C LEU A 100 -18.89 -4.11 7.35
N ARG A 101 -19.48 -3.15 8.08
CA ARG A 101 -19.71 -1.78 7.60
C ARG A 101 -18.43 -1.04 7.27
N ASN A 102 -17.31 -1.36 7.90
CA ASN A 102 -16.02 -0.80 7.47
C ASN A 102 -15.82 -1.06 5.97
N LEU A 103 -16.12 -2.27 5.50
CA LEU A 103 -16.01 -2.67 4.11
C LEU A 103 -17.18 -2.13 3.26
N ALA A 104 -18.41 -2.17 3.80
CA ALA A 104 -19.60 -1.68 3.10
C ALA A 104 -19.68 -0.14 2.99
N GLU A 105 -19.07 0.63 3.88
CA GLU A 105 -18.92 2.09 3.78
C GLU A 105 -17.66 2.47 2.98
N MET A 106 -16.66 1.58 2.93
CA MET A 106 -15.58 1.63 1.92
C MET A 106 -16.08 1.24 0.51
N SER A 107 -17.37 0.88 0.35
CA SER A 107 -18.07 0.70 -0.93
C SER A 107 -18.13 1.96 -1.81
N VAL A 108 -17.51 3.07 -1.41
CA VAL A 108 -17.19 4.22 -2.29
C VAL A 108 -15.99 3.90 -3.21
N VAL A 109 -15.61 2.63 -3.39
CA VAL A 109 -14.83 2.22 -4.57
C VAL A 109 -15.68 2.57 -5.80
N ARG A 110 -15.28 3.62 -6.51
CA ARG A 110 -15.81 3.89 -7.85
C ARG A 110 -15.25 2.82 -8.79
N GLY A 111 -16.11 2.22 -9.61
CA GLY A 111 -15.70 1.28 -10.66
C GLY A 111 -15.87 -0.19 -10.29
N GLU A 112 -15.31 -1.05 -11.14
CA GLU A 112 -15.46 -2.49 -11.10
C GLU A 112 -14.60 -3.13 -10.00
N ARG A 113 -15.12 -4.17 -9.34
CA ARG A 113 -14.46 -4.79 -8.16
C ARG A 113 -13.67 -6.04 -8.52
N GLN A 114 -13.96 -6.64 -9.66
CA GLN A 114 -13.21 -7.77 -10.17
C GLN A 114 -12.16 -7.24 -11.15
N PHE A 115 -10.90 -7.44 -10.79
CA PHE A 115 -9.78 -6.96 -11.61
C PHE A 115 -9.86 -7.48 -13.05
N ASP A 116 -10.26 -8.74 -13.23
CA ASP A 116 -10.42 -9.43 -14.51
C ASP A 116 -11.42 -8.78 -15.48
N LYS A 117 -12.30 -7.90 -14.98
CA LYS A 117 -13.25 -7.16 -15.82
C LYS A 117 -12.71 -5.81 -16.30
N LEU A 118 -11.66 -5.28 -15.67
CA LEU A 118 -10.94 -4.10 -16.18
C LEU A 118 -9.70 -4.48 -16.98
N VAL A 119 -9.05 -5.59 -16.59
CA VAL A 119 -7.82 -6.09 -17.20
C VAL A 119 -8.02 -7.59 -17.40
N SER A 120 -8.13 -8.06 -18.65
CA SER A 120 -8.40 -9.48 -18.91
C SER A 120 -7.26 -10.37 -18.41
N PRO A 121 -7.50 -11.66 -18.10
CA PRO A 121 -6.42 -12.58 -17.75
C PRO A 121 -5.29 -12.62 -18.78
N GLU A 122 -5.57 -12.45 -20.08
CA GLU A 122 -4.53 -12.37 -21.12
C GLU A 122 -3.72 -11.08 -21.00
N GLU A 123 -4.36 -9.93 -20.79
CA GLU A 123 -3.67 -8.65 -20.55
C GLU A 123 -2.77 -8.72 -19.31
N GLN A 124 -3.24 -9.40 -18.25
CA GLN A 124 -2.46 -9.59 -17.02
C GLN A 124 -1.23 -10.46 -17.23
N GLU A 125 -1.39 -11.58 -17.94
CA GLU A 125 -0.29 -12.50 -18.25
C GLU A 125 0.73 -11.84 -19.16
N HIS A 126 0.26 -11.13 -20.20
CA HIS A 126 1.11 -10.37 -21.10
C HIS A 126 1.90 -9.31 -20.33
N TRP A 127 1.22 -8.51 -19.50
CA TRP A 127 1.88 -7.52 -18.66
C TRP A 127 2.94 -8.13 -17.75
N LEU A 128 2.69 -9.31 -17.15
CA LEU A 128 3.65 -9.96 -16.25
C LEU A 128 4.87 -10.58 -16.97
N THR A 129 4.70 -11.03 -18.21
CA THR A 129 5.71 -11.83 -18.93
C THR A 129 6.53 -11.03 -19.93
N VAL A 130 5.98 -9.93 -20.44
CA VAL A 130 6.63 -9.11 -21.46
C VAL A 130 7.26 -7.90 -20.81
N TRP A 131 8.59 -7.87 -20.84
CA TRP A 131 9.36 -6.68 -20.50
C TRP A 131 9.32 -5.71 -21.68
N GLU A 132 8.57 -4.63 -21.51
CA GLU A 132 8.53 -3.52 -22.46
C GLU A 132 8.76 -2.19 -21.73
N GLU A 133 9.41 -1.25 -22.41
CA GLU A 133 9.48 0.12 -21.91
C GLU A 133 8.06 0.66 -21.68
N PRO A 134 7.77 1.33 -20.55
CA PRO A 134 6.43 1.83 -20.29
C PRO A 134 5.99 2.89 -21.30
N SER A 135 5.13 2.49 -22.23
CA SER A 135 4.47 3.34 -23.22
C SER A 135 3.49 4.33 -22.57
N PRO A 136 3.18 5.48 -23.21
CA PRO A 136 2.15 6.39 -22.73
C PRO A 136 0.84 5.66 -22.49
N TYR A 137 0.23 5.87 -21.33
CA TYR A 137 -1.00 5.18 -20.97
C TYR A 137 -2.15 5.63 -21.90
N PRO A 138 -2.73 4.72 -22.70
CA PRO A 138 -3.78 5.09 -23.64
C PRO A 138 -5.11 5.39 -22.93
N ASP A 139 -5.29 4.85 -21.72
CA ASP A 139 -6.51 5.02 -20.93
C ASP A 139 -6.59 6.44 -20.31
N PRO A 140 -7.78 7.05 -20.27
CA PRO A 140 -7.94 8.36 -19.64
C PRO A 140 -7.69 8.29 -18.13
N ARG A 141 -7.12 9.37 -17.58
CA ARG A 141 -6.96 9.53 -16.13
C ARG A 141 -8.29 9.74 -15.43
N VAL A 142 -8.35 9.32 -14.16
CA VAL A 142 -9.54 9.54 -13.34
C VAL A 142 -9.67 11.02 -12.96
N VAL A 143 -10.89 11.55 -13.05
CA VAL A 143 -11.23 12.91 -12.63
C VAL A 143 -12.14 12.85 -11.39
N ASP A 144 -11.68 13.42 -10.28
CA ASP A 144 -12.48 13.61 -9.07
C ASP A 144 -12.12 14.96 -8.42
N ASP A 145 -12.89 15.99 -8.76
CA ASP A 145 -12.62 17.36 -8.30
C ASP A 145 -12.75 17.54 -6.79
N ASP A 146 -13.64 16.78 -6.13
CA ASP A 146 -13.80 16.83 -4.68
C ASP A 146 -12.57 16.27 -3.97
N LEU A 147 -12.09 15.12 -4.46
CA LEU A 147 -10.88 14.50 -3.95
C LEU A 147 -9.66 15.38 -4.23
N ARG A 148 -9.57 15.95 -5.44
CA ARG A 148 -8.52 16.91 -5.82
C ARG A 148 -8.50 18.09 -4.86
N ARG A 149 -9.64 18.77 -4.67
CA ARG A 149 -9.78 19.90 -3.73
C ARG A 149 -9.35 19.55 -2.31
N ARG A 150 -9.70 18.35 -1.83
CA ARG A 150 -9.33 17.88 -0.47
C ARG A 150 -7.82 17.79 -0.27
N TYR A 151 -7.08 17.36 -1.30
CA TYR A 151 -5.64 17.13 -1.20
C TYR A 151 -4.77 18.26 -1.76
N THR A 152 -5.33 19.25 -2.45
CA THR A 152 -4.58 20.39 -3.02
C THR A 152 -3.64 21.05 -2.02
N ARG A 153 -4.07 21.29 -0.77
CA ARG A 153 -3.21 21.91 0.25
C ARG A 153 -2.01 21.01 0.60
N ARG A 154 -2.24 19.70 0.76
CA ARG A 154 -1.16 18.74 1.06
C ARG A 154 -0.19 18.63 -0.10
N PHE A 155 -0.69 18.59 -1.33
CA PHE A 155 0.14 18.60 -2.53
C PHE A 155 1.03 19.84 -2.61
N ARG A 156 0.49 21.04 -2.34
CA ARG A 156 1.31 22.25 -2.26
C ARG A 156 2.40 22.19 -1.19
N THR A 157 2.09 21.61 -0.02
CA THR A 157 3.10 21.38 1.03
C THR A 157 4.14 20.34 0.61
N PHE A 158 3.74 19.31 -0.15
CA PHE A 158 4.66 18.33 -0.72
C PHE A 158 5.65 19.01 -1.67
N MET A 159 5.17 19.88 -2.56
CA MET A 159 6.03 20.61 -3.50
C MET A 159 7.01 21.58 -2.83
N GLN A 160 6.81 21.90 -1.55
CA GLN A 160 7.73 22.71 -0.75
C GLN A 160 8.81 21.87 -0.05
N GLN A 161 8.74 20.54 -0.11
CA GLN A 161 9.76 19.68 0.47
C GLN A 161 11.06 19.74 -0.34
N PRO A 162 12.24 19.67 0.29
CA PRO A 162 13.52 19.81 -0.41
C PRO A 162 13.72 18.78 -1.54
N LEU A 163 13.29 17.53 -1.32
CA LEU A 163 13.48 16.42 -2.26
C LEU A 163 12.19 16.09 -3.03
N ALA A 164 11.30 17.06 -3.22
CA ALA A 164 10.00 16.83 -3.85
C ALA A 164 10.13 16.28 -5.28
N ASN A 165 11.03 16.84 -6.10
CA ASN A 165 11.23 16.39 -7.48
C ASN A 165 11.80 14.97 -7.55
N ASP A 166 12.75 14.63 -6.69
CA ASP A 166 13.30 13.26 -6.65
C ASP A 166 12.27 12.24 -6.18
N ALA A 167 11.45 12.61 -5.18
CA ALA A 167 10.34 11.77 -4.74
C ALA A 167 9.32 11.56 -5.86
N LEU A 168 8.99 12.61 -6.63
CA LEU A 168 8.09 12.52 -7.78
C LEU A 168 8.67 11.66 -8.90
N TRP A 169 9.98 11.75 -9.16
CA TRP A 169 10.65 10.93 -10.15
C TRP A 169 10.53 9.45 -9.79
N LEU A 170 10.89 9.09 -8.56
CA LEU A 170 10.78 7.72 -8.07
C LEU A 170 9.33 7.21 -8.11
N LEU A 171 8.37 8.01 -7.66
CA LEU A 171 6.95 7.65 -7.68
C LEU A 171 6.42 7.45 -9.10
N GLY A 172 6.79 8.33 -10.02
CA GLY A 172 6.37 8.26 -11.43
C GLY A 172 6.97 7.03 -12.12
N THR A 173 8.25 6.75 -11.86
CA THR A 173 8.92 5.53 -12.34
C THR A 173 8.23 4.28 -11.78
N TYR A 174 7.97 4.22 -10.47
CA TYR A 174 7.28 3.06 -9.88
C TYR A 174 5.89 2.82 -10.46
N VAL A 175 5.08 3.87 -10.64
CA VAL A 175 3.76 3.74 -11.25
C VAL A 175 3.85 3.21 -12.68
N ALA A 176 4.89 3.62 -13.43
CA ALA A 176 5.06 3.18 -14.79
C ALA A 176 5.50 1.73 -14.95
N PHE A 177 6.43 1.29 -14.11
CA PHE A 177 6.98 -0.04 -14.21
C PHE A 177 6.12 -1.06 -13.44
N ALA A 178 5.72 -0.74 -12.20
CA ALA A 178 5.22 -1.75 -11.28
C ALA A 178 3.68 -1.81 -11.15
N ILE A 179 2.92 -0.87 -11.73
CA ILE A 179 1.45 -0.85 -11.61
C ILE A 179 0.81 -1.30 -12.93
N PRO A 180 -0.02 -2.36 -12.92
CA PRO A 180 -0.75 -2.78 -14.11
C PRO A 180 -1.74 -1.69 -14.56
N PHE A 181 -1.61 -1.27 -15.82
CA PHE A 181 -2.55 -0.36 -16.50
C PHE A 181 -2.95 0.85 -15.62
N PRO A 182 -1.99 1.68 -15.18
CA PRO A 182 -2.16 2.55 -14.02
C PRO A 182 -3.30 3.55 -14.20
N ASN A 183 -3.53 4.11 -15.39
CA ASN A 183 -4.66 5.01 -15.63
C ASN A 183 -6.01 4.28 -15.52
N ARG A 184 -6.12 3.08 -16.09
CA ARG A 184 -7.34 2.26 -16.09
C ARG A 184 -7.72 1.78 -14.68
N THR A 185 -6.70 1.53 -13.85
CA THR A 185 -6.86 0.90 -12.53
C THR A 185 -6.80 1.89 -11.36
N GLU A 186 -6.57 3.18 -11.65
CA GLU A 186 -6.47 4.27 -10.67
C GLU A 186 -7.76 4.45 -9.86
N LEU A 187 -7.62 4.76 -8.56
CA LEU A 187 -8.69 4.85 -7.54
C LEU A 187 -9.42 3.54 -7.25
N THR A 188 -9.53 2.63 -8.21
CA THR A 188 -10.21 1.36 -8.02
C THR A 188 -9.28 0.33 -7.39
N PHE A 189 -8.09 0.09 -7.97
CA PHE A 189 -7.19 -0.96 -7.52
C PHE A 189 -5.90 -0.44 -6.87
N TRP A 190 -5.55 0.83 -7.11
CA TRP A 190 -4.42 1.45 -6.44
C TRP A 190 -4.67 2.92 -6.10
N SER A 191 -3.87 3.44 -5.16
CA SER A 191 -3.90 4.86 -4.79
C SER A 191 -2.54 5.38 -4.35
N MET A 192 -2.31 6.69 -4.51
CA MET A 192 -1.11 7.36 -4.05
C MET A 192 -1.46 8.42 -3.01
N SER A 193 -1.03 8.21 -1.77
CA SER A 193 -1.31 9.15 -0.68
C SER A 193 -0.23 10.22 -0.57
N CYS A 194 -0.62 11.47 -0.35
CA CYS A 194 0.28 12.61 -0.23
C CYS A 194 0.47 13.04 1.23
N LEU A 195 1.71 13.05 1.70
CA LEU A 195 2.11 13.37 3.08
C LEU A 195 1.21 12.67 4.13
N PRO A 196 1.13 11.33 4.11
CA PRO A 196 0.22 10.59 4.99
C PRO A 196 0.61 10.71 6.47
N GLN A 197 1.89 10.93 6.77
CA GLN A 197 2.42 11.11 8.12
C GLN A 197 3.72 11.95 8.09
N PRO A 198 4.17 12.51 9.23
CA PRO A 198 5.45 13.22 9.30
C PRO A 198 6.62 12.36 8.80
N GLY A 199 7.52 12.96 8.03
CA GLY A 199 8.69 12.30 7.45
C GLY A 199 8.40 11.41 6.23
N VAL A 200 7.13 11.17 5.87
CA VAL A 200 6.76 10.38 4.70
C VAL A 200 6.24 11.29 3.60
N TYR A 201 6.91 11.25 2.45
CA TYR A 201 6.54 11.99 1.25
C TYR A 201 5.25 11.41 0.64
N SER A 202 5.26 10.10 0.42
CA SER A 202 4.17 9.42 -0.27
C SER A 202 4.13 7.93 0.03
N ARG A 203 2.96 7.33 -0.23
CA ARG A 203 2.78 5.87 -0.28
C ARG A 203 1.95 5.50 -1.50
N VAL A 204 2.39 4.50 -2.23
CA VAL A 204 1.58 3.79 -3.23
C VAL A 204 0.93 2.60 -2.55
N ASN A 205 -0.38 2.46 -2.71
CA ASN A 205 -1.19 1.47 -2.00
C ASN A 205 -1.97 0.63 -2.99
N ILE A 206 -1.97 -0.69 -2.81
CA ILE A 206 -2.78 -1.65 -3.55
C ILE A 206 -3.48 -2.54 -2.54
N ASN A 207 -4.79 -2.74 -2.70
CA ASN A 207 -5.60 -3.44 -1.70
C ASN A 207 -5.39 -2.82 -0.30
N MET A 208 -5.04 -3.61 0.71
CA MET A 208 -4.73 -3.21 2.09
C MET A 208 -3.22 -3.00 2.34
N GLN A 209 -2.38 -2.94 1.29
CA GLN A 209 -0.92 -2.88 1.42
C GLN A 209 -0.34 -1.61 0.81
N GLU A 210 0.53 -0.95 1.57
CA GLU A 210 1.47 0.05 1.05
C GLU A 210 2.55 -0.73 0.29
N VAL A 211 2.62 -0.65 -1.04
CA VAL A 211 3.58 -1.43 -1.85
C VAL A 211 4.88 -0.66 -2.11
N LEU A 212 4.82 0.66 -2.00
CA LEU A 212 5.96 1.56 -1.97
C LEU A 212 5.70 2.66 -0.93
N THR A 213 6.70 2.92 -0.07
CA THR A 213 6.74 4.09 0.81
C THR A 213 7.98 4.92 0.51
N VAL A 214 7.81 6.22 0.30
CA VAL A 214 8.91 7.18 0.09
C VAL A 214 8.99 8.10 1.29
N PHE A 215 10.14 8.13 1.96
CA PHE A 215 10.34 8.88 3.19
C PHE A 215 11.76 9.44 3.29
N ASP A 216 11.94 10.37 4.21
CA ASP A 216 13.22 11.02 4.50
C ASP A 216 13.43 11.07 6.01
N HIS A 217 14.62 10.64 6.44
CA HIS A 217 15.06 10.68 7.84
C HIS A 217 16.24 11.62 8.09
N GLY A 218 16.53 12.52 7.14
CA GLY A 218 17.58 13.54 7.22
C GLY A 218 18.85 13.20 6.44
N GLU A 219 18.92 12.01 5.83
CA GLU A 219 20.07 11.53 5.05
C GLU A 219 19.76 11.37 3.56
N GLY A 220 18.56 11.78 3.12
CA GLY A 220 18.10 11.63 1.74
C GLY A 220 16.83 10.79 1.65
N LEU A 221 16.31 10.67 0.43
CA LEU A 221 15.13 9.84 0.17
C LEU A 221 15.47 8.36 0.29
N ILE A 222 14.66 7.66 1.07
CA ILE A 222 14.61 6.20 1.11
C ILE A 222 13.29 5.74 0.52
N ALA A 223 13.38 4.79 -0.41
CA ALA A 223 12.25 4.02 -0.87
C ALA A 223 12.21 2.69 -0.14
N SER A 224 11.03 2.33 0.34
CA SER A 224 10.75 1.01 0.85
C SER A 224 9.75 0.30 -0.04
N PHE A 225 10.20 -0.79 -0.65
CA PHE A 225 9.42 -1.65 -1.52
C PHE A 225 8.91 -2.86 -0.75
N HIS A 226 7.70 -3.29 -1.08
CA HIS A 226 7.28 -4.66 -0.83
C HIS A 226 7.36 -5.45 -2.14
N LEU A 227 7.93 -6.64 -2.06
CA LEU A 227 8.33 -7.46 -3.21
C LEU A 227 7.87 -8.91 -3.00
N ALA A 228 7.56 -9.63 -4.07
CA ALA A 228 7.40 -11.08 -4.02
C ALA A 228 8.78 -11.76 -3.84
N LYS A 229 8.86 -12.84 -3.06
CA LYS A 229 10.10 -13.62 -2.88
C LYS A 229 10.34 -14.55 -4.04
N SER A 230 9.27 -15.12 -4.60
CA SER A 230 9.37 -16.22 -5.57
C SER A 230 10.26 -15.95 -6.77
N PRO A 231 10.27 -14.74 -7.40
CA PRO A 231 11.19 -14.51 -8.53
C PRO A 231 12.64 -14.55 -8.09
N ILE A 232 12.95 -13.90 -6.96
CA ILE A 232 14.31 -13.80 -6.41
C ILE A 232 14.81 -15.16 -5.92
N GLU A 233 13.98 -15.91 -5.19
CA GLU A 233 14.33 -17.26 -4.71
C GLU A 233 14.53 -18.24 -5.86
N ARG A 234 13.79 -18.08 -6.96
CA ARG A 234 13.95 -18.89 -8.18
C ARG A 234 15.29 -18.61 -8.86
N GLU A 235 15.74 -17.36 -8.90
CA GLU A 235 16.97 -16.96 -9.58
C GLU A 235 18.22 -17.19 -8.72
N TRP A 236 18.18 -16.78 -7.44
CA TRP A 236 19.35 -16.79 -6.55
C TRP A 236 19.39 -18.02 -5.63
N GLY A 237 18.37 -18.88 -5.69
CA GLY A 237 18.29 -20.10 -4.87
C GLY A 237 17.97 -19.81 -3.39
N PRO A 238 18.10 -20.81 -2.51
CA PRO A 238 17.64 -20.73 -1.11
C PRO A 238 18.39 -19.69 -0.27
N ASP A 239 19.62 -19.33 -0.65
CA ASP A 239 20.48 -18.39 0.08
C ASP A 239 20.32 -16.93 -0.39
N TRP A 240 19.28 -16.64 -1.20
CA TRP A 240 19.01 -15.31 -1.75
C TRP A 240 18.97 -14.22 -0.68
N ARG A 241 18.52 -14.55 0.54
CA ARG A 241 18.40 -13.61 1.66
C ARG A 241 19.75 -13.12 2.13
N GLU A 242 20.73 -14.00 2.23
CA GLU A 242 22.08 -13.64 2.66
C GLU A 242 22.72 -12.74 1.61
N SER A 243 22.60 -13.13 0.34
CA SER A 243 23.08 -12.35 -0.80
C SER A 243 22.48 -10.95 -0.84
N LEU A 244 21.15 -10.84 -0.68
CA LEU A 244 20.47 -9.55 -0.74
C LEU A 244 20.74 -8.67 0.49
N SER A 245 20.87 -9.27 1.68
CA SER A 245 21.14 -8.54 2.92
C SER A 245 22.51 -7.85 2.91
N ASN A 246 23.45 -8.33 2.10
CA ASN A 246 24.75 -7.70 1.90
C ASN A 246 24.68 -6.43 1.03
N ILE A 247 23.58 -6.25 0.30
CA ILE A 247 23.38 -5.15 -0.66
C ILE A 247 22.40 -4.12 -0.09
N ALA A 248 21.33 -4.58 0.55
CA ALA A 248 20.22 -3.75 0.99
C ALA A 248 19.63 -4.21 2.33
N PRO A 249 19.14 -3.29 3.18
CA PRO A 249 18.32 -3.68 4.33
C PRO A 249 17.04 -4.39 3.87
N ILE A 250 16.89 -5.64 4.30
CA ILE A 250 15.66 -6.43 4.10
C ILE A 250 15.02 -6.82 5.43
N THR A 251 13.69 -6.89 5.44
CA THR A 251 12.96 -7.42 6.60
C THR A 251 11.83 -8.34 6.15
N ASP A 252 11.51 -9.33 7.00
CA ASP A 252 10.29 -10.10 6.85
C ASP A 252 9.12 -9.37 7.51
N HIS A 253 7.96 -9.44 6.89
CA HIS A 253 6.77 -8.86 7.46
C HIS A 253 6.12 -9.77 8.51
N TYR A 254 5.70 -9.15 9.62
CA TYR A 254 4.72 -9.71 10.55
C TYR A 254 3.33 -9.84 9.91
N TRP A 255 3.01 -9.00 8.91
CA TRP A 255 1.71 -8.92 8.25
C TRP A 255 1.84 -9.10 6.74
N LYS A 256 1.03 -9.98 6.15
CA LYS A 256 1.24 -10.47 4.78
C LYS A 256 -0.03 -10.39 3.91
N PRO A 257 -0.53 -9.18 3.56
CA PRO A 257 -1.72 -9.02 2.70
C PRO A 257 -1.56 -9.69 1.34
N GLY A 258 -0.36 -9.62 0.75
CA GLY A 258 0.03 -10.38 -0.45
C GLY A 258 0.11 -11.91 -0.28
N GLY A 259 0.11 -12.46 0.93
CA GLY A 259 0.36 -13.87 1.24
C GLY A 259 1.80 -14.15 1.71
N GLY A 260 2.16 -15.41 1.99
CA GLY A 260 3.46 -15.81 2.55
C GLY A 260 4.70 -15.32 1.77
N ASP A 261 4.50 -15.17 0.46
CA ASP A 261 5.48 -14.84 -0.56
C ASP A 261 5.67 -13.32 -0.72
N GLN A 262 6.24 -12.69 0.31
CA GLN A 262 6.62 -11.28 0.27
C GLN A 262 7.68 -10.91 1.31
N PHE A 263 8.47 -9.89 1.02
CA PHE A 263 9.44 -9.26 1.92
C PHE A 263 9.56 -7.74 1.66
N GLN A 264 10.23 -7.04 2.57
CA GLN A 264 10.54 -5.62 2.46
C GLN A 264 11.98 -5.43 2.03
N LEU A 265 12.22 -4.46 1.16
CA LEU A 265 13.55 -3.94 0.85
C LEU A 265 13.54 -2.42 0.98
N GLN A 266 14.62 -1.86 1.53
CA GLN A 266 14.85 -0.41 1.56
C GLN A 266 16.07 -0.04 0.72
N ALA A 267 15.96 1.04 -0.05
CA ALA A 267 17.02 1.53 -0.90
C ALA A 267 17.03 3.07 -0.92
N PRO A 268 18.21 3.71 -0.97
CA PRO A 268 18.32 5.13 -1.32
C PRO A 268 17.85 5.37 -2.76
N LEU A 269 17.59 6.63 -3.10
CA LEU A 269 17.02 7.05 -4.39
C LEU A 269 17.63 6.37 -5.62
N GLU A 270 18.95 6.46 -5.80
CA GLU A 270 19.64 5.98 -7.00
C GLU A 270 19.51 4.47 -7.12
N PHE A 271 19.75 3.76 -6.01
CA PHE A 271 19.61 2.31 -5.99
C PHE A 271 18.16 1.87 -6.15
N ALA A 272 17.20 2.62 -5.61
CA ALA A 272 15.77 2.36 -5.78
C ALA A 272 15.33 2.48 -7.25
N LEU A 273 15.89 3.42 -8.00
CA LEU A 273 15.64 3.56 -9.43
C LEU A 273 16.21 2.37 -10.21
N LEU A 274 17.46 1.96 -9.90
CA LEU A 274 18.08 0.78 -10.50
C LEU A 274 17.30 -0.51 -10.22
N LEU A 275 16.78 -0.69 -9.01
CA LEU A 275 15.94 -1.85 -8.68
C LEU A 275 14.64 -1.90 -9.50
N MET A 276 14.12 -0.76 -9.98
CA MET A 276 12.93 -0.75 -10.83
C MET A 276 13.24 -1.07 -12.29
N THR A 277 14.48 -0.88 -12.73
CA THR A 277 14.94 -1.23 -14.08
C THR A 277 15.56 -2.63 -14.15
N ASP A 278 15.99 -3.19 -13.02
CA ASP A 278 16.43 -4.58 -12.94
C ASP A 278 15.25 -5.55 -13.16
N ARG A 279 15.45 -6.49 -14.08
CA ARG A 279 14.41 -7.45 -14.50
C ARG A 279 13.88 -8.30 -13.34
N LEU A 280 14.75 -8.74 -12.44
CA LEU A 280 14.39 -9.64 -11.35
C LEU A 280 13.56 -8.91 -10.29
N PHE A 281 14.00 -7.72 -9.89
CA PHE A 281 13.30 -6.91 -8.89
C PHE A 281 11.99 -6.33 -9.42
N HIS A 282 11.95 -5.95 -10.69
CA HIS A 282 10.71 -5.55 -11.35
C HIS A 282 9.69 -6.70 -11.39
N GLU A 283 10.09 -7.91 -11.80
CA GLU A 283 9.19 -9.09 -11.77
C GLU A 283 8.65 -9.32 -10.35
N ALA A 284 9.49 -9.14 -9.32
CA ALA A 284 9.09 -9.24 -7.93
C ALA A 284 8.06 -8.17 -7.51
N MET A 285 8.21 -6.92 -7.97
CA MET A 285 7.21 -5.86 -7.74
C MET A 285 5.89 -6.18 -8.47
N MET A 286 5.98 -6.53 -9.75
CA MET A 286 4.82 -6.82 -10.60
C MET A 286 4.01 -8.00 -10.07
N THR A 287 4.70 -9.08 -9.71
CA THR A 287 4.09 -10.28 -9.15
C THR A 287 3.29 -9.97 -7.89
N LEU A 288 3.86 -9.19 -6.96
CA LEU A 288 3.15 -8.81 -5.74
C LEU A 288 1.96 -7.92 -6.04
N ASN A 289 2.15 -6.89 -6.86
CA ASN A 289 1.12 -5.90 -7.18
C ASN A 289 -0.07 -6.53 -7.88
N LEU A 290 0.17 -7.40 -8.87
CA LEU A 290 -0.87 -8.13 -9.58
C LEU A 290 -1.67 -9.04 -8.63
N ARG A 291 -0.99 -9.77 -7.74
CA ARG A 291 -1.66 -10.61 -6.74
C ARG A 291 -2.53 -9.80 -5.78
N LEU A 292 -2.07 -8.62 -5.37
CA LEU A 292 -2.85 -7.72 -4.51
C LEU A 292 -4.08 -7.17 -5.23
N MET A 293 -3.94 -6.77 -6.50
CA MET A 293 -5.07 -6.29 -7.32
C MET A 293 -6.12 -7.39 -7.56
N ARG A 294 -5.69 -8.63 -7.82
CA ARG A 294 -6.58 -9.80 -7.95
C ARG A 294 -7.39 -10.09 -6.68
N LYS A 295 -6.88 -9.73 -5.51
CA LYS A 295 -7.60 -9.89 -4.23
C LYS A 295 -8.72 -8.87 -4.04
N GLY A 296 -8.70 -7.77 -4.78
CA GLY A 296 -9.76 -6.76 -4.71
C GLY A 296 -9.24 -5.31 -4.76
N PRO A 297 -10.18 -4.35 -4.69
CA PRO A 297 -9.88 -2.93 -4.83
C PRO A 297 -9.00 -2.38 -3.70
N THR A 298 -8.41 -1.21 -3.93
CA THR A 298 -7.64 -0.50 -2.89
C THR A 298 -8.57 0.02 -1.78
N TYR A 299 -8.08 -0.08 -0.54
CA TYR A 299 -8.79 0.41 0.65
C TYR A 299 -8.49 1.89 0.90
N TYR A 300 -7.61 2.48 0.10
CA TYR A 300 -7.04 3.80 0.31
C TYR A 300 -7.48 4.81 -0.76
N SER A 301 -8.51 4.50 -1.55
CA SER A 301 -9.03 5.35 -2.63
C SER A 301 -9.35 6.77 -2.15
N THR A 302 -9.94 6.91 -0.96
CA THR A 302 -10.27 8.21 -0.34
C THR A 302 -9.06 9.04 0.09
N SER A 303 -7.88 8.42 0.13
CA SER A 303 -6.59 9.07 0.46
C SER A 303 -5.74 9.39 -0.76
N HIS A 304 -6.22 9.07 -1.96
CA HIS A 304 -5.51 9.31 -3.20
C HIS A 304 -5.38 10.82 -3.49
N CYS A 305 -4.19 11.22 -3.96
CA CYS A 305 -3.90 12.59 -4.38
C CYS A 305 -3.67 12.67 -5.90
N ILE A 306 -4.70 13.15 -6.62
CA ILE A 306 -4.68 13.24 -8.10
C ILE A 306 -3.56 14.15 -8.60
N ASP A 307 -3.34 15.30 -7.95
CA ASP A 307 -2.28 16.23 -8.32
C ASP A 307 -0.88 15.61 -8.18
N LEU A 308 -0.67 14.80 -7.13
CA LEU A 308 0.61 14.14 -6.90
C LEU A 308 0.92 13.14 -8.01
N VAL A 309 -0.05 12.32 -8.41
CA VAL A 309 0.13 11.37 -9.51
C VAL A 309 0.35 12.11 -10.83
N THR A 310 -0.41 13.17 -11.08
CA THR A 310 -0.26 14.00 -12.29
C THR A 310 1.17 14.54 -12.41
N GLU A 311 1.69 15.12 -11.33
CA GLU A 311 3.04 15.68 -11.33
C GLU A 311 4.11 14.57 -11.36
N ALA A 312 3.88 13.41 -10.73
CA ALA A 312 4.82 12.30 -10.75
C ALA A 312 5.05 11.78 -12.19
N HIS A 313 3.99 11.65 -12.98
CA HIS A 313 4.15 11.35 -14.40
C HIS A 313 4.89 12.45 -15.15
N ALA A 314 4.54 13.72 -14.91
CA ALA A 314 5.18 14.83 -15.60
C ALA A 314 6.68 14.92 -15.28
N VAL A 315 7.09 14.66 -14.02
CA VAL A 315 8.51 14.60 -13.65
C VAL A 315 9.20 13.40 -14.29
N ARG A 316 8.58 12.21 -14.29
CA ARG A 316 9.13 11.02 -14.95
C ARG A 316 9.42 11.29 -16.42
N GLU A 317 8.47 11.87 -17.15
CA GLU A 317 8.66 12.23 -18.56
C GLU A 317 9.85 13.17 -18.75
N ARG A 318 9.96 14.20 -17.89
CA ARG A 318 11.07 15.16 -17.96
C ARG A 318 12.44 14.55 -17.61
N ARG A 319 12.46 13.44 -16.87
CA ARG A 319 13.66 12.76 -16.37
C ARG A 319 13.78 11.34 -16.93
N TRP A 320 13.20 11.11 -18.10
CA TRP A 320 13.26 9.81 -18.76
C TRP A 320 14.68 9.52 -19.26
N ASP A 321 15.34 10.52 -19.84
CA ASP A 321 16.71 10.40 -20.32
C ASP A 321 17.69 10.16 -19.15
N ASP A 322 17.53 10.85 -18.01
CA ASP A 322 18.29 10.57 -16.77
C ASP A 322 18.19 9.10 -16.35
N LEU A 323 17.00 8.48 -16.50
CA LEU A 323 16.79 7.08 -16.13
C LEU A 323 17.48 6.13 -17.12
N LYS A 324 17.49 6.48 -18.41
CA LYS A 324 18.22 5.74 -19.44
C LYS A 324 19.72 5.79 -19.22
N GLU A 325 20.27 6.96 -18.92
CA GLU A 325 21.68 7.12 -18.60
C GLU A 325 22.09 6.28 -17.38
N LEU A 326 21.25 6.25 -16.33
CA LEU A 326 21.49 5.39 -15.17
C LEU A 326 21.47 3.90 -15.52
N TRP A 327 20.56 3.50 -16.40
CA TRP A 327 20.46 2.12 -16.86
C TRP A 327 21.68 1.74 -17.71
N GLU A 328 22.06 2.55 -18.70
CA GLU A 328 23.25 2.33 -19.53
C GLU A 328 24.54 2.25 -18.71
N LEU A 329 24.68 3.10 -17.68
CA LEU A 329 25.81 3.05 -16.77
C LEU A 329 25.87 1.72 -16.00
N PHE A 330 24.72 1.19 -15.60
CA PHE A 330 24.64 -0.06 -14.87
C PHE A 330 24.93 -1.27 -15.77
N ASP A 331 24.35 -1.31 -16.96
CA ASP A 331 24.63 -2.36 -17.95
C ASP A 331 26.13 -2.39 -18.31
N ALA A 332 26.79 -1.23 -18.39
CA ALA A 332 28.23 -1.13 -18.62
C ALA A 332 29.09 -1.62 -17.44
N LEU A 333 28.56 -1.67 -16.22
CA LEU A 333 29.25 -2.20 -15.04
C LEU A 333 29.12 -3.73 -14.92
N ASP A 334 28.09 -4.32 -15.53
CA ASP A 334 27.81 -5.76 -15.52
C ASP A 334 28.48 -6.54 -16.67
N ASP A 335 29.17 -5.86 -17.61
CA ASP A 335 30.00 -6.50 -18.66
C ASP A 335 31.50 -6.47 -18.27
N PRO A 336 32.10 -7.60 -17.81
CA PRO A 336 33.50 -7.65 -17.43
C PRO A 336 34.47 -7.80 -18.62
N HIS A 337 33.99 -7.71 -19.86
CA HIS A 337 34.74 -8.13 -21.05
C HIS A 337 34.98 -7.04 -22.11
N GLU A 338 35.49 -5.87 -21.74
CA GLU A 338 36.07 -4.97 -22.75
C GLU A 338 37.48 -4.40 -22.51
N ASP A 339 38.14 -4.64 -21.37
CA ASP A 339 39.45 -4.00 -21.09
C ASP A 339 40.67 -4.94 -20.94
N ALA A 340 40.56 -6.22 -21.30
CA ALA A 340 41.68 -7.17 -21.18
C ALA A 340 42.25 -7.74 -22.50
N SER A 341 41.86 -7.22 -23.67
CA SER A 341 42.29 -7.78 -24.97
C SER A 341 43.08 -6.82 -25.89
N SER A 342 43.43 -5.62 -25.45
CA SER A 342 44.21 -4.66 -26.28
C SER A 342 45.69 -4.49 -25.91
N VAL A 343 46.23 -5.21 -24.92
CA VAL A 343 47.67 -5.13 -24.58
C VAL A 343 48.35 -6.48 -24.78
N GLY A 344 49.05 -6.65 -25.90
CA GLY A 344 50.03 -7.73 -26.06
C GLY A 344 50.10 -8.46 -27.39
N LYS A 345 50.02 -7.76 -28.53
CA LYS A 345 50.58 -8.25 -29.80
C LYS A 345 51.43 -7.20 -30.49
N GLU A 346 52.49 -6.76 -29.82
CA GLU A 346 53.67 -6.23 -30.50
C GLU A 346 54.93 -6.65 -29.73
N SER A 347 55.69 -7.57 -30.32
CA SER A 347 57.13 -7.45 -30.60
C SER A 347 57.82 -8.83 -30.67
N THR A 348 58.25 -9.14 -31.90
CA THR A 348 59.46 -9.86 -32.35
C THR A 348 59.96 -11.09 -31.61
#